data_AF-A0A3D2CFT6-F1
#
_entry.id   AF-A0A3D2CFT6-F1
#
_cell.length_a   1.000
_cell.length_b   1.000
_cell.length_c   1.000
_cell.angle_alpha   90.00
_cell.angle_beta   90.00
_cell.angle_gamma   90.00
#
_symmetry.space_group_name_H-M   'P 1'
#
loop_
_entity.id
_entity.type
_entity.pdbx_description
1 polymer ?
#
loop_
_entity_poly.entity_id
_entity_poly.type
_entity_poly.pdbx_seq_one_letter_code
_entity_poly.pdbx_strand_id
1 'polypeptide(L)' 'MSKSKGNVMDPLILIDELGCDAVRFTLTAMSGQARDIKLSKQRIEGYRNFGTKL' A
#
# COMPACT_ATOMS: atom_id res chain seq x y z
N MET A 1 -3.66 4.99 -10.32
CA MET A 1 -2.61 6.04 -10.27
C MET A 1 -2.09 6.27 -11.68
N SER A 2 -1.78 7.51 -12.08
CA SER A 2 -1.27 7.82 -13.43
C SER A 2 -0.24 8.95 -13.37
N LYS A 3 0.83 8.83 -14.17
CA LYS A 3 1.84 9.88 -14.34
C LYS A 3 1.22 11.19 -14.84
N SER A 4 0.28 11.11 -15.79
CA SER A 4 -0.40 12.29 -16.34
C SER A 4 -1.25 13.06 -15.33
N LYS A 5 -1.67 12.41 -14.25
CA LYS A 5 -2.46 13.02 -13.17
C LYS A 5 -1.60 13.47 -11.98
N GLY A 6 -0.27 13.26 -12.04
CA GLY A 6 0.65 13.60 -10.96
C GLY A 6 0.41 12.87 -9.63
N ASN A 7 -0.37 11.78 -9.64
CA ASN A 7 -0.82 11.09 -8.43
C ASN A 7 -0.18 9.70 -8.26
N VAL A 8 1.07 9.57 -8.67
CA VAL A 8 1.85 8.34 -8.52
C VAL A 8 2.53 8.36 -7.14
N MET A 9 2.34 7.28 -6.38
CA MET A 9 3.12 7.00 -5.19
C MET A 9 4.32 6.14 -5.61
N ASP A 10 5.53 6.53 -5.24
CA ASP A 10 6.73 5.73 -5.52
C ASP A 10 6.74 4.48 -4.62
N PRO A 11 6.69 3.26 -5.19
CA PRO A 11 6.70 2.04 -4.39
C PRO A 11 8.00 1.84 -3.62
N LEU A 12 9.15 2.33 -4.11
CA LEU A 12 10.42 2.15 -3.41
C LEU A 12 10.48 2.98 -2.13
N ILE A 13 10.00 4.22 -2.18
CA ILE A 13 9.87 5.07 -0.98
C ILE A 13 8.95 4.39 0.05
N LEU A 14 7.82 3.83 -0.38
CA LEU A 14 6.90 3.13 0.52
C LEU A 14 7.54 1.87 1.14
N ILE A 15 8.36 1.14 0.38
CA ILE A 15 9.07 -0.04 0.85
C ILE A 15 10.13 0.35 1.89
N ASP A 16 10.90 1.41 1.63
CA ASP A 16 11.92 1.90 2.54
C ASP A 16 11.32 2.39 3.87
N GLU A 17 10.15 3.02 3.82
CA GLU A 17 9.49 3.56 5.02
C GLU A 17 8.67 2.52 5.81
N LEU A 18 7.97 1.62 5.12
CA LEU A 18 6.94 0.76 5.72
C LEU A 18 7.20 -0.73 5.57
N GLY A 19 8.16 -1.13 4.73
CA GLY A 19 8.50 -2.52 4.46
C GLY A 19 7.73 -3.13 3.29
N CYS A 20 8.40 -4.02 2.55
CA CYS A 20 7.85 -4.67 1.36
C CYS A 20 6.59 -5.50 1.66
N ASP A 21 6.62 -6.27 2.75
CA ASP A 21 5.49 -7.15 3.10
C ASP A 21 4.24 -6.36 3.48
N ALA A 22 4.39 -5.23 4.18
CA ALA A 22 3.28 -4.35 4.50
C ALA A 22 2.61 -3.80 3.24
N VAL A 23 3.41 -3.34 2.27
CA VAL A 23 2.92 -2.83 0.98
C VAL A 23 2.20 -3.92 0.19
N ARG A 24 2.83 -5.09 0.04
CA ARG A 24 2.24 -6.24 -0.68
C ARG A 24 0.94 -6.70 -0.05
N PHE A 25 0.94 -6.88 1.27
CA PHE A 25 -0.23 -7.34 2.02
C PHE A 25 -1.40 -6.35 1.88
N THR A 26 -1.11 -5.05 1.96
CA THR A 26 -2.13 -4.01 1.75
C THR A 26 -2.78 -4.12 0.37
N LEU A 27 -1.97 -4.27 -0.68
CA LEU A 27 -2.47 -4.37 -2.05
C LEU A 27 -3.32 -5.62 -2.26
N THR A 28 -2.86 -6.77 -1.77
CA THR A 28 -3.61 -8.03 -1.89
C THR A 28 -4.89 -8.02 -1.07
N ALA A 29 -4.87 -7.44 0.14
CA ALA A 29 -6.04 -7.34 1.01
C ALA A 29 -7.12 -6.42 0.45
N MET A 30 -6.73 -5.42 -0.36
CA MET A 30 -7.66 -4.48 -0.98
C MET A 30 -8.08 -4.88 -2.41
N SER A 31 -7.37 -5.83 -3.01
CA SER A 31 -7.64 -6.31 -4.37
C SER A 31 -8.87 -7.23 -4.39
N GLY A 32 -10.06 -6.62 -4.33
CA GLY A 32 -11.33 -7.27 -4.57
C GLY A 32 -11.80 -7.11 -6.02
N GLN A 33 -12.69 -8.00 -6.48
CA GLN A 33 -13.21 -7.98 -7.85
C GLN A 33 -13.91 -6.64 -8.16
N ALA A 34 -13.51 -6.01 -9.27
CA ALA A 34 -14.06 -4.76 -9.80
C ALA A 34 -14.05 -3.55 -8.84
N ARG A 35 -13.12 -3.49 -7.88
CA ARG A 35 -12.98 -2.35 -6.95
C ARG A 35 -11.71 -1.56 -7.20
N ASP A 36 -11.85 -0.23 -7.20
CA ASP A 36 -10.71 0.68 -7.20
C ASP A 36 -10.01 0.69 -5.83
N ILE A 37 -8.68 0.66 -5.85
CA ILE A 37 -7.85 0.76 -4.65
C ILE A 37 -7.53 2.22 -4.37
N LYS A 38 -8.21 2.80 -3.37
CA LYS A 38 -7.84 4.11 -2.80
C LYS A 38 -6.70 3.93 -1.81
N LEU A 39 -5.47 3.89 -2.33
CA LEU A 39 -4.26 3.67 -1.53
C LEU A 39 -3.94 4.88 -0.63
N SER A 40 -3.59 4.64 0.63
CA SER A 40 -3.10 5.65 1.56
C SER A 40 -1.99 5.09 2.45
N LYS A 41 -0.99 5.93 2.78
CA LYS A 41 0.15 5.55 3.62
C LYS A 41 -0.29 5.03 5.00
N GLN A 42 -1.25 5.71 5.61
CA GLN A 42 -1.79 5.35 6.93
C GLN A 42 -2.46 3.97 6.96
N ARG A 43 -3.00 3.51 5.81
CA ARG A 43 -3.55 2.15 5.70
C ARG A 43 -2.43 1.11 5.64
N ILE A 44 -1.35 1.40 4.91
CA ILE A 44 -0.17 0.52 4.85
C ILE A 44 0.50 0.42 6.24
N GLU A 45 0.57 1.52 6.99
CA GLU A 45 1.04 1.54 8.39
C GLU A 45 0.20 0.61 9.28
N GLY A 46 -1.13 0.63 9.14
CA GLY A 46 -2.01 -0.30 9.86
C GLY A 46 -1.69 -1.77 9.55
N TYR A 47 -1.43 -2.09 8.28
CA TYR A 47 -1.05 -3.44 7.86
C TYR A 47 0.37 -3.85 8.27
N ARG A 48 1.31 -2.91 8.33
CA ARG A 48 2.63 -3.12 8.93
C ARG A 48 2.49 -3.51 10.40
N ASN A 49 1.71 -2.75 11.16
CA ASN A 49 1.48 -3.01 12.59
C ASN A 49 0.83 -4.38 12.81
N PHE A 50 -0.12 -4.75 11.94
CA PHE A 50 -0.70 -6.09 11.93
C PHE A 50 0.36 -7.18 11.69
N GLY A 51 1.23 -7.01 10.69
CA GLY A 51 2.31 -7.96 10.39
C GLY A 51 3.34 -8.11 11.53
N THR A 52 3.66 -7.04 12.25
CA THR A 52 4.57 -7.08 13.41
C THR A 52 3.95 -7.64 14.68
N LYS A 53 2.62 -7.85 14.70
CA LYS A 53 1.89 -8.36 15.85
C LYS A 53 1.82 -9.89 15.89
N LEU A 54 1.94 -10.54 14.72
CA LEU A 54 2.07 -12.00 14.56
C LEU A 54 3.41 -12.48 15.12
#